data_AF-A0AA49GE88-F1
#
_entry.id   AF-A0AA49GE88-F1
#
_cell.length_a   1.000
_cell.length_b   1.000
_cell.length_c   1.000
_cell.angle_alpha   90.00
_cell.angle_beta   90.00
_cell.angle_gamma   90.00
#
_symmetry.space_group_name_H-M   'P 1'
#
loop_
_entity.id
_entity.type
_entity.pdbx_description
1 polymer ?
#
loop_
_entity_poly.entity_id
_entity_poly.type
_entity_poly.pdbx_seq_one_letter_code
_entity_poly.pdbx_strand_id
1 'polypeptide(L)'
;MNRLSFNIIPSPESNDHQVRILIDNEDWLHDDYLGIDPPRFFQQETFLSGDLLVGRCDCGVEGCGDLIVNVHSDKDKMIWTNNDGLKLQFDKTEYSKVIEFSKTDFKWEDINRRVERLMTNIFNASQTIDGLTFDWASCRIENKRVNLSYSKKGLPEDFKQEILKFAWDGKSESNAIDNAEKFLQTNKRLKR
;
A
#
# COMPACT_ATOMS: atom_id res chain seq x y z
N MET A 1 -13.02 -16.54 -19.89
CA MET A 1 -12.85 -15.75 -18.67
C MET A 1 -11.47 -15.16 -18.72
N ASN A 2 -11.35 -13.89 -18.35
CA ASN A 2 -10.09 -13.19 -18.28
C ASN A 2 -9.22 -13.77 -17.15
N ARG A 3 -7.91 -13.62 -17.28
CA ARG A 3 -6.93 -13.94 -16.24
C ARG A 3 -6.40 -12.67 -15.63
N LEU A 4 -6.50 -12.58 -14.30
CA LEU A 4 -5.91 -11.51 -13.53
C LEU A 4 -4.48 -11.90 -13.12
N SER A 5 -3.54 -10.97 -13.28
CA SER A 5 -2.24 -11.01 -12.62
C SER A 5 -1.78 -9.59 -12.30
N PHE A 6 -0.69 -9.47 -11.54
CA PHE A 6 -0.14 -8.18 -11.15
C PHE A 6 1.34 -8.12 -11.50
N ASN A 7 1.79 -6.96 -11.96
CA ASN A 7 3.20 -6.64 -12.08
C ASN A 7 3.52 -5.47 -11.15
N ILE A 8 4.45 -5.67 -10.21
CA ILE A 8 4.82 -4.65 -9.23
C ILE A 8 6.15 -4.06 -9.67
N ILE A 9 6.14 -2.78 -10.00
CA ILE A 9 7.32 -2.07 -10.52
C ILE A 9 7.54 -0.76 -9.76
N PRO A 10 8.77 -0.24 -9.72
CA PRO A 10 9.02 1.12 -9.24
C PRO A 10 8.20 2.16 -10.02
N SER A 11 7.78 3.21 -9.32
CA SER A 11 7.10 4.37 -9.88
C SER A 11 7.93 5.62 -9.58
N PRO A 12 8.75 6.09 -10.54
CA PRO A 12 9.55 7.30 -10.35
C PRO A 12 8.71 8.55 -10.03
N GLU A 13 7.52 8.64 -10.62
CA GLU A 13 6.61 9.78 -10.51
C GLU A 13 6.11 9.99 -9.08
N SER A 14 5.82 8.89 -8.38
CA SER A 14 5.36 8.89 -6.98
C SER A 14 6.43 8.50 -5.97
N ASN A 15 7.68 8.29 -6.43
CA ASN A 15 8.82 7.84 -5.62
C ASN A 15 8.49 6.59 -4.77
N ASP A 16 7.65 5.69 -5.30
CA ASP A 16 7.16 4.47 -4.65
C ASP A 16 7.20 3.26 -5.59
N HIS A 17 6.39 2.25 -5.32
CA HIS A 17 6.11 1.17 -6.26
C HIS A 17 4.64 1.25 -6.66
N GLN A 18 4.31 0.67 -7.80
CA GLN A 18 2.95 0.63 -8.29
C GLN A 18 2.56 -0.79 -8.68
N VAL A 19 1.34 -1.19 -8.30
CA VAL A 19 0.69 -2.39 -8.80
C VAL A 19 0.12 -2.09 -10.17
N ARG A 20 0.71 -2.69 -11.22
CA ARG A 20 0.16 -2.70 -12.57
C ARG A 20 -0.76 -3.91 -12.72
N ILE A 21 -2.02 -3.66 -13.07
CA ILE A 21 -3.02 -4.71 -13.24
C ILE A 21 -2.86 -5.29 -14.64
N LEU A 22 -2.64 -6.60 -14.70
CA LEU A 22 -2.55 -7.32 -15.96
C LEU A 22 -3.83 -8.11 -16.19
N ILE A 23 -4.45 -7.93 -17.35
CA ILE A 23 -5.59 -8.69 -17.83
C ILE A 23 -5.16 -9.46 -19.05
N ASP A 24 -5.22 -10.79 -18.96
CA ASP A 24 -4.74 -11.68 -20.01
C ASP A 24 -3.26 -11.41 -20.41
N ASN A 25 -2.46 -10.99 -19.42
CA ASN A 25 -1.06 -10.57 -19.50
C ASN A 25 -0.78 -9.21 -20.17
N GLU A 26 -1.81 -8.41 -20.44
CA GLU A 26 -1.66 -7.05 -20.94
C GLU A 26 -1.85 -6.05 -19.80
N ASP A 27 -0.98 -5.03 -19.74
CA ASP A 27 -1.13 -3.94 -18.76
C ASP A 27 -2.40 -3.15 -19.06
N TRP A 28 -3.40 -3.32 -18.20
CA TRP A 28 -4.73 -2.76 -18.41
C TRP A 28 -4.82 -1.27 -18.05
N LEU A 29 -3.88 -0.77 -17.25
CA LEU A 29 -3.86 0.66 -16.88
C LEU A 29 -3.24 1.51 -17.99
N HIS A 30 -2.43 0.91 -18.87
CA HIS A 30 -1.71 1.60 -19.96
C HIS A 30 -0.99 2.88 -19.47
N ASP A 31 -0.84 3.88 -20.32
CA ASP A 31 -0.24 5.17 -19.96
C ASP A 31 -1.26 6.14 -19.34
N ASP A 32 -2.53 5.75 -19.26
CA ASP A 32 -3.64 6.61 -18.81
C ASP A 32 -3.68 6.74 -17.29
N TYR A 33 -3.20 5.72 -16.57
CA TYR A 33 -3.26 5.66 -15.11
C TYR A 33 -1.95 5.18 -14.49
N LEU A 34 -1.61 5.75 -13.34
CA LEU A 34 -0.62 5.21 -12.42
C LEU A 34 -1.24 4.07 -11.61
N GLY A 35 -0.43 3.07 -11.23
CA GLY A 35 -0.87 2.04 -10.30
C GLY A 35 -0.88 2.54 -8.85
N ILE A 36 -1.40 1.67 -7.97
CA ILE A 36 -1.50 1.93 -6.51
C ILE A 36 -0.29 1.34 -5.78
N ASP A 37 0.18 1.99 -4.70
CA ASP A 37 1.23 1.43 -3.85
C ASP A 37 0.82 0.03 -3.32
N PRO A 38 1.66 -1.02 -3.41
CA PRO A 38 1.21 -2.39 -3.14
C PRO A 38 0.60 -2.61 -1.74
N PRO A 39 1.22 -2.14 -0.63
CA PRO A 39 0.57 -2.17 0.69
C PRO A 39 -0.83 -1.57 0.69
N ARG A 40 -1.01 -0.39 0.06
CA ARG A 40 -2.29 0.31 -0.01
C ARG A 40 -3.31 -0.47 -0.85
N PHE A 41 -2.89 -0.97 -2.01
CA PHE A 41 -3.73 -1.75 -2.92
C PHE A 41 -4.26 -3.02 -2.25
N PHE A 42 -3.36 -3.79 -1.63
CA PHE A 42 -3.67 -5.08 -1.03
C PHE A 42 -4.36 -4.99 0.34
N GLN A 43 -4.38 -3.82 0.98
CA GLN A 43 -5.15 -3.56 2.19
C GLN A 43 -6.65 -3.36 1.91
N GLN A 44 -7.07 -3.13 0.66
CA GLN A 44 -8.48 -2.98 0.33
C GLN A 44 -9.27 -4.27 0.64
N GLU A 45 -10.43 -4.13 1.27
CA GLU A 45 -11.31 -5.28 1.59
C GLU A 45 -12.31 -5.61 0.47
N THR A 46 -12.38 -4.75 -0.56
CA THR A 46 -13.39 -4.79 -1.62
C THR A 46 -13.07 -5.72 -2.78
N PHE A 47 -11.99 -6.52 -2.67
CA PHE A 47 -11.61 -7.50 -3.69
C PHE A 47 -12.69 -8.54 -4.00
N LEU A 48 -13.63 -8.79 -3.08
CA LEU A 48 -14.72 -9.75 -3.28
C LEU A 48 -16.08 -9.08 -3.51
N SER A 49 -16.23 -7.81 -3.14
CA SER A 49 -17.48 -7.07 -3.25
C SER A 49 -17.24 -5.57 -2.98
N GLY A 50 -17.80 -4.70 -3.80
CA GLY A 50 -17.76 -3.26 -3.62
C GLY A 50 -16.75 -2.56 -4.54
N ASP A 51 -16.43 -1.31 -4.20
CA ASP A 51 -15.61 -0.46 -5.05
C ASP A 51 -14.11 -0.68 -4.77
N LEU A 52 -13.38 -1.09 -5.80
CA LEU A 52 -11.95 -1.36 -5.75
C LEU A 52 -11.20 -0.27 -6.51
N LEU A 53 -10.33 0.46 -5.81
CA LEU A 53 -9.40 1.41 -6.41
C LEU A 53 -8.29 0.62 -7.11
N VAL A 54 -8.16 0.83 -8.42
CA VAL A 54 -7.27 0.08 -9.31
C VAL A 54 -6.20 0.93 -9.97
N GLY A 55 -6.40 2.25 -10.06
CA GLY A 55 -5.42 3.19 -10.59
C GLY A 55 -5.67 4.62 -10.11
N ARG A 56 -4.64 5.47 -10.22
CA ARG A 56 -4.66 6.91 -9.92
C ARG A 56 -4.41 7.71 -11.19
N CYS A 57 -4.83 8.97 -11.21
CA CYS A 57 -4.40 9.90 -12.25
C CYS A 57 -2.88 10.14 -12.23
N ASP A 58 -2.36 10.71 -13.32
CA ASP A 58 -0.95 11.08 -13.48
C ASP A 58 -0.41 12.02 -12.39
N CYS A 59 -1.31 12.76 -11.74
CA CYS A 59 -1.08 13.54 -10.54
C CYS A 59 -0.54 12.74 -9.34
N GLY A 60 -0.80 11.43 -9.30
CA GLY A 60 -0.42 10.54 -8.20
C GLY A 60 -1.21 10.72 -6.89
N VAL A 61 -2.17 11.64 -6.85
CA VAL A 61 -3.00 11.92 -5.67
C VAL A 61 -4.23 11.00 -5.66
N GLU A 62 -4.34 10.13 -4.64
CA GLU A 62 -5.57 9.35 -4.41
C GLU A 62 -6.78 10.30 -4.22
N GLY A 63 -7.89 9.97 -4.87
CA GLY A 63 -9.13 10.76 -4.90
C GLY A 63 -9.19 11.77 -6.05
N CYS A 64 -8.13 11.91 -6.84
CA CYS A 64 -8.09 12.79 -8.00
C CYS A 64 -8.04 11.94 -9.27
N GLY A 65 -9.14 11.88 -10.02
CA GLY A 65 -9.20 11.13 -11.28
C GLY A 65 -8.90 9.64 -11.14
N ASP A 66 -9.26 9.05 -9.99
CA ASP A 66 -9.01 7.63 -9.70
C ASP A 66 -9.81 6.71 -10.64
N LEU A 67 -9.19 5.60 -11.03
CA LEU A 67 -9.87 4.49 -11.68
C LEU A 67 -10.40 3.53 -10.63
N ILE A 68 -11.73 3.40 -10.59
CA ILE A 68 -12.44 2.52 -9.66
C ILE A 68 -13.27 1.52 -10.46
N VAL A 69 -13.22 0.26 -10.04
CA VAL A 69 -14.11 -0.80 -10.54
C VAL A 69 -15.04 -1.27 -9.44
N ASN A 70 -16.29 -1.52 -9.78
CA ASN A 70 -17.22 -2.22 -8.90
C ASN A 70 -17.02 -3.73 -9.07
N VAL A 71 -16.66 -4.39 -7.97
CA VAL A 71 -16.43 -5.81 -7.88
C VAL A 71 -17.67 -6.49 -7.34
N HIS A 72 -18.13 -7.55 -7.99
CA HIS A 72 -19.14 -8.44 -7.44
C HIS A 72 -18.83 -9.90 -7.73
N SER A 73 -19.15 -10.75 -6.76
CA SER A 73 -19.10 -12.20 -6.89
C SER A 73 -20.43 -12.73 -7.41
N ASP A 74 -20.41 -13.54 -8.46
CA ASP A 74 -21.56 -14.31 -8.95
C ASP A 74 -21.17 -15.78 -9.15
N LYS A 75 -21.73 -16.68 -8.33
CA LYS A 75 -21.44 -18.13 -8.33
C LYS A 75 -19.94 -18.43 -8.37
N ASP A 76 -19.44 -18.83 -9.53
CA ASP A 76 -18.06 -19.25 -9.86
C ASP A 76 -17.24 -18.13 -10.51
N LYS A 77 -17.76 -16.90 -10.55
CA LYS A 77 -17.14 -15.75 -11.23
C LYS A 77 -16.94 -14.57 -10.31
N MET A 78 -15.89 -13.83 -10.61
CA MET A 78 -15.68 -12.46 -10.15
C MET A 78 -15.86 -11.53 -11.33
N ILE A 79 -16.66 -10.48 -11.14
CA ILE A 79 -17.03 -9.58 -12.22
C ILE A 79 -16.61 -8.16 -11.81
N TRP A 80 -15.89 -7.49 -12.70
CA TRP A 80 -15.56 -6.08 -12.57
C TRP A 80 -16.38 -5.27 -13.58
N THR A 81 -16.99 -4.19 -13.09
CA THR A 81 -17.76 -3.25 -13.90
C THR A 81 -17.43 -1.81 -13.55
N ASN A 82 -17.65 -0.88 -14.47
CA ASN A 82 -17.61 0.56 -14.17
C ASN A 82 -18.72 1.29 -14.96
N ASN A 83 -18.79 2.61 -14.78
CA ASN A 83 -19.80 3.45 -15.44
C ASN A 83 -19.56 3.63 -16.96
N ASP A 84 -18.36 3.31 -17.44
CA ASP A 84 -17.97 3.44 -18.85
C ASP A 84 -18.29 2.17 -19.67
N GLY A 85 -18.99 1.20 -19.06
CA GLY A 85 -19.40 -0.04 -19.72
C GLY A 85 -18.38 -1.17 -19.64
N LEU A 86 -17.32 -1.04 -18.83
CA LEU A 86 -16.41 -2.15 -18.54
C LEU A 86 -17.19 -3.35 -18.01
N LYS A 87 -16.85 -4.55 -18.50
CA LYS A 87 -17.38 -5.80 -17.98
C LYS A 87 -16.38 -6.93 -18.16
N LEU A 88 -15.54 -7.12 -17.15
CA LEU A 88 -14.54 -8.20 -17.09
C LEU A 88 -15.06 -9.35 -16.24
N GLN A 89 -14.74 -10.58 -16.62
CA GLN A 89 -15.16 -11.77 -15.88
C GLN A 89 -13.98 -12.71 -15.65
N PHE A 90 -13.71 -13.00 -14.39
CA PHE A 90 -12.64 -13.88 -13.94
C PHE A 90 -13.21 -15.15 -13.33
N ASP A 91 -12.44 -16.24 -13.39
CA ASP A 91 -12.70 -17.41 -12.55
C ASP A 91 -12.52 -17.02 -11.09
N LYS A 92 -13.52 -17.30 -10.26
CA LYS A 92 -13.49 -16.91 -8.85
C LYS A 92 -12.37 -17.59 -8.07
N THR A 93 -12.06 -18.84 -8.41
CA THR A 93 -11.00 -19.59 -7.74
C THR A 93 -9.63 -19.06 -8.15
N GLU A 94 -9.39 -18.84 -9.43
CA GLU A 94 -8.13 -18.26 -9.93
C GLU A 94 -7.92 -16.84 -9.41
N TYR A 95 -8.94 -15.99 -9.50
CA TYR A 95 -8.93 -14.61 -9.02
C TYR A 95 -8.56 -14.54 -7.52
N SER A 96 -9.24 -15.32 -6.69
CA SER A 96 -8.99 -15.33 -5.24
C SER A 96 -7.58 -15.83 -4.93
N LYS A 97 -7.12 -16.86 -5.64
CA LYS A 97 -5.76 -17.39 -5.47
C LYS A 97 -4.69 -16.35 -5.83
N VAL A 98 -4.87 -15.63 -6.94
CA VAL A 98 -3.93 -14.60 -7.38
C VAL A 98 -3.84 -13.47 -6.35
N ILE A 99 -4.97 -13.03 -5.80
CA ILE A 99 -4.99 -11.97 -4.78
C ILE A 99 -4.31 -12.43 -3.50
N GLU A 100 -4.68 -13.59 -2.97
CA GLU A 100 -4.09 -14.10 -1.72
C GLU A 100 -2.60 -14.39 -1.86
N PHE A 101 -2.17 -14.93 -3.01
CA PHE A 101 -0.76 -15.08 -3.31
C PHE A 101 -0.06 -13.71 -3.33
N SER A 102 -0.60 -12.74 -4.06
CA SER A 102 0.07 -11.45 -4.28
C SER A 102 0.14 -10.59 -3.00
N LYS A 103 -0.83 -10.71 -2.09
CA LYS A 103 -0.80 -10.09 -0.75
C LYS A 103 0.43 -10.51 0.08
N THR A 104 0.99 -11.69 -0.20
CA THR A 104 2.10 -12.27 0.55
C THR A 104 3.39 -12.41 -0.28
N ASP A 105 3.37 -11.98 -1.54
CA ASP A 105 4.56 -11.95 -2.39
C ASP A 105 5.32 -10.65 -2.19
N PHE A 106 6.44 -10.75 -1.48
CA PHE A 106 7.34 -9.63 -1.17
C PHE A 106 8.62 -9.65 -2.02
N LYS A 107 8.70 -10.47 -3.08
CA LYS A 107 9.92 -10.59 -3.89
C LYS A 107 10.32 -9.30 -4.61
N TRP A 108 9.37 -8.40 -4.81
CA TRP A 108 9.58 -7.08 -5.43
C TRP A 108 10.23 -6.07 -4.46
N GLU A 109 10.24 -6.34 -3.15
CA GLU A 109 10.75 -5.39 -2.16
C GLU A 109 12.28 -5.31 -2.21
N ASP A 110 12.79 -4.11 -2.46
CA ASP A 110 14.15 -3.75 -2.08
C ASP A 110 14.31 -3.68 -0.54
N ILE A 111 15.53 -3.43 -0.07
CA ILE A 111 15.82 -3.36 1.37
C ILE A 111 15.02 -2.25 2.07
N ASN A 112 14.77 -1.13 1.41
CA ASN A 112 14.02 -0.02 1.99
C ASN A 112 12.56 -0.40 2.18
N ARG A 113 11.92 -0.96 1.15
CA ARG A 113 10.52 -1.41 1.18
C ARG A 113 10.29 -2.51 2.21
N ARG A 114 11.23 -3.44 2.30
CA ARG A 114 11.18 -4.50 3.32
C ARG A 114 11.26 -3.95 4.73
N VAL A 115 12.18 -3.02 4.98
CA VAL A 115 12.26 -2.35 6.29
C VAL A 115 10.98 -1.56 6.56
N GLU A 116 10.44 -0.81 5.60
CA GLU A 116 9.16 -0.10 5.77
C GLU A 116 8.03 -1.04 6.22
N ARG A 117 7.87 -2.21 5.58
CA ARG A 117 6.90 -3.23 5.99
C ARG A 117 7.15 -3.77 7.41
N LEU A 118 8.41 -4.06 7.76
CA LEU A 118 8.77 -4.52 9.11
C LEU A 118 8.45 -3.45 10.17
N MET A 119 8.73 -2.18 9.87
CA MET A 119 8.43 -1.06 10.76
C MET A 119 6.94 -0.90 10.98
N THR A 120 6.12 -1.02 9.92
CA THR A 120 4.66 -1.05 10.05
C THR A 120 4.22 -2.09 11.07
N ASN A 121 4.76 -3.31 11.02
CA ASN A 121 4.41 -4.35 11.99
C ASN A 121 4.83 -4.02 13.44
N ILE A 122 6.01 -3.42 13.63
CA ILE A 122 6.53 -3.07 14.97
C ILE A 122 5.72 -1.93 15.61
N PHE A 123 5.35 -0.94 14.81
CA PHE A 123 4.74 0.32 15.27
C PHE A 123 3.21 0.39 15.10
N ASN A 124 2.55 -0.57 14.44
CA ASN A 124 1.10 -0.54 14.15
C ASN A 124 0.21 -0.21 15.37
N ALA A 125 0.54 -0.78 16.54
CA ALA A 125 -0.21 -0.55 17.77
C ALA A 125 0.29 0.65 18.61
N SER A 126 1.33 1.34 18.17
CA SER A 126 1.91 2.45 18.91
C SER A 126 1.16 3.77 18.67
N GLN A 127 1.22 4.64 19.67
CA GLN A 127 0.65 5.98 19.61
C GLN A 127 1.61 6.99 20.22
N THR A 128 1.48 8.25 19.82
CA THR A 128 2.11 9.32 20.57
C THR A 128 1.40 9.59 21.90
N ILE A 129 2.06 10.25 22.86
CA ILE A 129 1.47 10.58 24.15
C ILE A 129 0.23 11.49 24.04
N ASP A 130 0.14 12.30 22.98
CA ASP A 130 -1.00 13.15 22.64
C ASP A 130 -2.04 12.46 21.73
N GLY A 131 -1.91 11.15 21.51
CA GLY A 131 -2.94 10.31 20.90
C GLY A 131 -2.92 10.26 19.38
N LEU A 132 -1.82 10.63 18.72
CA LEU A 132 -1.64 10.37 17.28
C LEU A 132 -1.36 8.87 17.08
N THR A 133 -1.98 8.26 16.09
CA THR A 133 -1.80 6.84 15.77
C THR A 133 -0.76 6.66 14.68
N PHE A 134 -0.02 5.56 14.71
CA PHE A 134 0.89 5.21 13.62
C PHE A 134 0.13 5.16 12.29
N ASP A 135 0.75 5.68 11.23
CA ASP A 135 0.17 5.79 9.89
C ASP A 135 1.04 5.03 8.87
N TRP A 136 2.31 5.42 8.74
CA TRP A 136 3.24 4.79 7.79
C TRP A 136 4.69 4.91 8.23
N ALA A 137 5.56 4.09 7.63
CA ALA A 137 7.01 4.16 7.76
C ALA A 137 7.66 4.38 6.38
N SER A 138 8.73 5.18 6.33
CA SER A 138 9.50 5.42 5.09
C SER A 138 11.01 5.49 5.31
N CYS A 139 11.75 4.73 4.50
CA CYS A 139 13.21 4.79 4.39
C CYS A 139 13.67 5.63 3.19
N ARG A 140 12.73 6.13 2.37
CA ARG A 140 13.00 6.78 1.08
C ARG A 140 13.11 8.30 1.18
N ILE A 141 12.62 8.90 2.27
CA ILE A 141 12.65 10.35 2.47
C ILE A 141 14.06 10.85 2.78
N GLU A 142 14.81 10.10 3.60
CA GLU A 142 16.13 10.52 4.07
C GLU A 142 17.06 9.31 4.20
N ASN A 143 18.27 9.43 3.63
CA ASN A 143 19.24 8.35 3.63
C ASN A 143 19.61 7.93 5.07
N LYS A 144 19.67 6.62 5.32
CA LYS A 144 20.01 6.03 6.65
C LYS A 144 19.07 6.49 7.78
N ARG A 145 17.86 6.90 7.45
CA ARG A 145 16.79 7.18 8.42
C ARG A 145 15.56 6.35 8.11
N VAL A 146 14.87 5.97 9.17
CA VAL A 146 13.48 5.54 9.12
C VAL A 146 12.64 6.70 9.62
N ASN A 147 11.66 7.12 8.82
CA ASN A 147 10.68 8.13 9.15
C ASN A 147 9.38 7.42 9.52
N LEU A 148 8.81 7.72 10.68
CA LEU A 148 7.55 7.19 11.16
C LEU A 148 6.55 8.33 11.21
N SER A 149 5.47 8.21 10.46
CA SER A 149 4.35 9.15 10.51
C SER A 149 3.35 8.71 11.56
N TYR A 150 2.99 9.64 12.43
CA TYR A 150 1.87 9.53 13.33
C TYR A 150 0.87 10.60 12.97
N SER A 151 -0.40 10.23 12.79
CA SER A 151 -1.43 11.18 12.40
C SER A 151 -2.71 10.99 13.23
N LYS A 152 -3.50 12.06 13.31
CA LYS A 152 -4.89 12.01 13.73
C LYS A 152 -5.73 12.49 12.56
N LYS A 153 -6.54 11.58 12.01
CA LYS A 153 -7.48 11.90 10.93
C LYS A 153 -8.65 12.69 11.52
N GLY A 154 -9.15 13.66 10.77
CA GLY A 154 -10.22 14.58 11.18
C GLY A 154 -10.56 15.52 10.04
N LEU A 155 -11.38 16.54 10.33
CA LEU A 155 -11.56 17.67 9.41
C LEU A 155 -10.20 18.36 9.16
N PRO A 156 -10.02 19.11 8.06
CA PRO A 156 -8.75 19.76 7.74
C PRO A 156 -8.17 20.58 8.92
N GLU A 157 -9.02 21.25 9.68
CA GLU A 157 -8.66 22.02 10.88
C GLU A 157 -8.20 21.16 12.08
N ASP A 158 -8.61 19.89 12.13
CA ASP A 158 -8.28 18.92 13.18
C ASP A 158 -7.13 17.98 12.78
N PHE A 159 -6.69 18.03 11.51
CA PHE A 159 -5.61 17.19 11.02
C PHE A 159 -4.31 17.56 11.72
N LYS A 160 -3.68 16.55 12.33
CA LYS A 160 -2.35 16.67 12.92
C LYS A 160 -1.49 15.53 12.48
N GLN A 161 -0.26 15.83 12.09
CA GLN A 161 0.77 14.86 11.76
C GLN A 161 2.09 15.21 12.48
N GLU A 162 2.77 14.19 12.96
CA GLU A 162 4.11 14.27 13.53
C GLU A 162 4.99 13.20 12.87
N ILE A 163 6.19 13.61 12.45
CA ILE A 163 7.19 12.69 11.90
C ILE A 163 8.27 12.45 12.95
N LEU A 164 8.35 11.22 13.42
CA LEU A 164 9.43 10.75 14.27
C LEU A 164 10.48 10.02 13.43
N LYS A 165 11.75 10.11 13.83
CA LYS A 165 12.85 9.55 13.05
C LYS A 165 13.85 8.83 13.91
N PHE A 166 14.39 7.73 13.40
CA PHE A 166 15.56 7.08 13.98
C PHE A 166 16.55 6.65 12.89
N ALA A 167 17.80 6.41 13.29
CA ALA A 167 18.86 6.03 12.37
C ALA A 167 18.89 4.52 12.14
N TRP A 168 19.29 4.11 10.94
CA TRP A 168 19.64 2.73 10.60
C TRP A 168 20.80 2.73 9.59
N ASP A 169 21.33 1.57 9.23
CA ASP A 169 22.52 1.45 8.38
C ASP A 169 22.26 1.53 6.86
N GLY A 170 20.99 1.44 6.44
CA GLY A 170 20.57 1.44 5.04
C GLY A 170 20.77 0.09 4.32
N LYS A 171 21.08 -0.98 5.05
CA LYS A 171 21.54 -2.25 4.47
C LYS A 171 20.99 -3.50 5.17
N SER A 172 20.76 -3.44 6.48
CA SER A 172 20.42 -4.61 7.29
C SER A 172 19.07 -4.46 7.96
N GLU A 173 18.22 -5.46 7.76
CA GLU A 173 16.94 -5.60 8.46
C GLU A 173 17.13 -5.67 9.97
N SER A 174 18.13 -6.44 10.44
CA SER A 174 18.39 -6.60 11.88
C SER A 174 18.76 -5.27 12.53
N ASN A 175 19.57 -4.45 11.86
CA ASN A 175 19.94 -3.14 12.38
C ASN A 175 18.73 -2.21 12.46
N ALA A 176 17.83 -2.24 11.49
CA ALA A 176 16.60 -1.47 11.52
C ALA A 176 15.68 -1.93 12.67
N ILE A 177 15.52 -3.25 12.86
CA ILE A 177 14.69 -3.83 13.93
C ILE A 177 15.26 -3.47 15.31
N ASP A 178 16.55 -3.71 15.56
CA ASP A 178 17.18 -3.42 16.85
C ASP A 178 17.03 -1.94 17.23
N ASN A 179 17.24 -1.04 16.25
CA ASN A 179 17.07 0.39 16.45
C ASN A 179 15.61 0.80 16.64
N ALA A 180 14.67 0.14 15.94
CA ALA A 180 13.24 0.38 16.10
C ALA A 180 12.74 -0.01 17.49
N GLU A 181 13.11 -1.19 17.98
CA GLU A 181 12.73 -1.66 19.32
C GLU A 181 13.31 -0.76 20.41
N LYS A 182 14.60 -0.41 20.29
CA LYS A 182 15.24 0.56 21.19
C LYS A 182 14.54 1.92 21.14
N PHE A 183 14.20 2.41 19.95
CA PHE A 183 13.51 3.68 19.78
C PHE A 183 12.14 3.65 20.45
N LEU A 184 11.37 2.59 20.26
CA LEU A 184 10.04 2.44 20.85
C LEU A 184 10.09 2.39 22.39
N GLN A 185 11.13 1.80 22.98
CA GLN A 185 11.30 1.74 24.44
C GLN A 185 11.79 3.06 25.06
N THR A 186 12.61 3.82 24.32
CA THR A 186 13.32 4.98 24.87
C THR A 186 12.71 6.32 24.46
N ASN A 187 11.93 6.37 23.39
CA ASN A 187 11.33 7.60 22.92
C ASN A 187 10.13 7.99 23.79
N LYS A 188 10.30 9.09 24.55
CA LYS A 188 9.29 9.64 25.46
C LYS A 188 8.01 10.14 24.77
N ARG A 189 8.01 10.27 23.44
CA ARG A 189 6.81 10.62 22.67
C ARG A 189 5.90 9.43 22.44
N LEU A 190 6.39 8.19 22.55
CA LEU A 190 5.63 6.98 22.18
C LEU A 190 5.12 6.21 23.39
N LYS A 191 3.98 5.55 23.20
CA LYS A 191 3.41 4.53 24.07
C LYS A 191 2.86 3.37 23.23
N ARG A 192 2.81 2.18 23.81
CA ARG A 192 2.09 1.01 23.30
C ARG A 192 0.78 0.85 24.06
#